data_AF-X1A295-F1
#
_entry.id   AF-X1A295-F1
#
_cell.length_a   1.000
_cell.length_b   1.000
_cell.length_c   1.000
_cell.angle_alpha   90.00
_cell.angle_beta   90.00
_cell.angle_gamma   90.00
#
_symmetry.space_group_name_H-M   'P 1'
#
loop_
_entity.id
_entity.type
_entity.pdbx_description
1 polymer ?
#
loop_
_entity_poly.entity_id
_entity_poly.type
_entity_poly.pdbx_seq_one_letter_code
_entity_poly.pdbx_strand_id
1 'polypeptide(L)' 'MSESKKGKTLSLETKRRMSESKKGEKNPNYGKHPSEETRKKMSEAQKGENHPLYGKHRSEETKRKIAEG' A
#
# COMPACT_ATOMS: atom_id res chain seq x y z
N MET A 1 19.62 3.14 -18.54
CA MET A 1 18.35 3.04 -17.79
C MET A 1 17.76 4.44 -17.68
N SER A 2 16.55 4.66 -18.22
CA SER A 2 16.00 5.99 -18.55
C SER A 2 15.78 6.91 -17.32
N GLU A 3 16.47 8.05 -17.33
CA GLU A 3 16.28 9.19 -16.41
C GLU A 3 15.10 10.12 -16.79
N SER A 4 14.16 9.70 -17.66
CA SER A 4 13.31 10.66 -18.38
C SER A 4 11.94 10.97 -17.75
N LYS A 5 11.68 10.60 -16.47
CA LYS A 5 10.36 10.81 -15.83
C LYS A 5 10.39 11.21 -14.35
N LYS A 6 11.50 11.70 -13.80
CA LYS A 6 11.48 12.28 -12.43
C LYS A 6 10.67 13.59 -12.45
N GLY A 7 9.53 13.60 -11.75
CA GLY A 7 8.74 14.82 -11.50
C GLY A 7 7.52 15.09 -12.40
N LYS A 8 7.21 14.24 -13.40
CA LYS A 8 6.01 14.44 -14.25
C LYS A 8 4.77 13.86 -13.59
N THR A 9 3.86 14.72 -13.13
CA THR A 9 2.55 14.32 -12.63
C THR A 9 1.64 13.95 -13.78
N LEU A 10 1.18 12.70 -13.80
CA LEU A 10 0.19 12.21 -14.76
C LEU A 10 -1.14 12.98 -14.60
N SER A 11 -1.81 13.27 -15.73
CA SER A 11 -3.17 13.83 -15.69
C SER A 11 -4.12 12.91 -14.94
N LEU A 12 -5.16 13.48 -14.31
CA LEU A 12 -6.17 12.70 -13.57
C LEU A 12 -6.82 11.63 -14.47
N GLU A 13 -7.13 11.99 -15.71
CA GLU A 13 -7.67 11.07 -16.72
C GLU A 13 -6.72 9.89 -17.00
N THR A 14 -5.42 10.17 -17.18
CA THR A 14 -4.44 9.12 -17.43
C THR A 14 -4.28 8.21 -16.20
N LYS A 15 -4.25 8.78 -14.99
CA LYS A 15 -4.21 8.02 -13.74
C LYS A 15 -5.43 7.12 -13.61
N ARG A 16 -6.63 7.65 -13.89
CA ARG A 16 -7.89 6.90 -13.85
C ARG A 16 -7.87 5.75 -14.84
N ARG A 17 -7.52 5.99 -16.10
CA ARG A 17 -7.44 4.94 -17.14
C ARG A 17 -6.47 3.82 -16.76
N MET A 18 -5.30 4.15 -16.22
CA MET A 18 -4.34 3.13 -15.75
C MET A 18 -4.83 2.37 -14.52
N SER A 19 -5.56 3.02 -13.62
CA SER A 19 -6.16 2.35 -12.47
C SER A 19 -7.25 1.39 -12.92
N GLU A 20 -8.11 1.80 -13.84
CA GLU A 20 -9.21 0.99 -14.37
C GLU A 20 -8.70 -0.23 -15.14
N SER A 21 -7.59 -0.11 -15.86
CA SER A 21 -7.00 -1.24 -16.59
C SER A 21 -6.33 -2.29 -15.69
N LYS A 22 -6.02 -1.96 -14.43
CA LYS A 22 -5.38 -2.86 -13.46
C LYS A 22 -6.28 -3.25 -12.29
N LYS A 23 -7.59 -3.00 -12.39
CA LYS A 23 -8.56 -3.29 -11.33
C LYS A 23 -9.20 -4.67 -11.53
N GLY A 24 -9.53 -5.33 -10.42
CA GLY A 24 -10.26 -6.61 -10.43
C GLY A 24 -9.50 -7.68 -11.19
N GLU A 25 -10.22 -8.48 -11.99
CA GLU A 25 -9.68 -9.58 -12.80
C GLU A 25 -8.62 -9.14 -13.82
N LYS A 26 -8.61 -7.86 -14.21
CA LYS A 26 -7.58 -7.32 -15.11
C LYS A 26 -6.22 -7.13 -14.42
N ASN A 27 -6.18 -7.20 -13.08
CA ASN A 27 -4.92 -7.14 -12.36
C ASN A 27 -4.13 -8.44 -12.60
N PRO A 28 -2.86 -8.38 -13.03
CA PRO A 28 -2.02 -9.57 -13.23
C PRO A 28 -1.84 -10.45 -11.97
N ASN A 29 -2.12 -9.88 -10.80
CA ASN A 29 -2.06 -10.57 -9.51
C ASN A 29 -3.45 -10.90 -8.94
N TYR A 30 -4.53 -10.71 -9.70
CA TYR A 30 -5.86 -11.11 -9.27
C TYR A 30 -5.92 -12.62 -9.02
N GLY A 31 -6.47 -13.02 -7.88
CA GLY A 31 -6.54 -14.42 -7.46
C GLY A 31 -5.21 -15.07 -7.10
N LYS A 32 -4.09 -14.34 -7.17
CA LYS A 32 -2.77 -14.87 -6.78
C LYS A 32 -2.53 -14.62 -5.30
N HIS A 33 -2.11 -15.65 -4.60
CA HIS A 33 -1.69 -15.56 -3.20
C HIS A 33 -0.16 -15.67 -3.10
N PRO A 34 0.49 -14.87 -2.23
CA PRO A 34 1.90 -15.05 -1.94
C PRO A 34 2.12 -16.41 -1.27
N SER A 35 3.28 -17.01 -1.54
CA SER A 35 3.71 -18.23 -0.85
C SER A 35 3.79 -18.02 0.67
N GLU A 36 3.66 -19.09 1.45
CA GLU A 36 3.78 -19.04 2.91
C GLU A 36 5.10 -18.39 3.35
N GLU A 37 6.20 -18.69 2.66
CA GLU A 37 7.51 -18.08 2.92
C GLU A 37 7.48 -16.55 2.70
N THR A 38 6.88 -16.09 1.60
CA THR A 38 6.76 -14.66 1.31
C THR A 38 5.86 -13.98 2.33
N ARG A 39 4.75 -14.63 2.71
CA ARG A 39 3.83 -14.13 3.75
C ARG A 39 4.54 -13.99 5.10
N LYS A 40 5.35 -14.98 5.46
CA LYS A 40 6.15 -14.96 6.68
C LYS A 40 7.15 -13.81 6.65
N LYS A 41 7.90 -13.64 5.57
CA LYS A 41 8.87 -12.53 5.41
C LYS A 41 8.21 -11.15 5.53
N MET A 42 7.06 -10.95 4.90
CA MET A 42 6.30 -9.70 5.02
C MET A 42 5.81 -9.45 6.45
N SER A 43 5.31 -10.49 7.12
CA SER A 43 4.87 -10.41 8.52
C SER A 43 6.03 -10.05 9.46
N GLU A 44 7.20 -10.67 9.27
CA GLU A 44 8.40 -10.38 10.06
C GLU A 44 8.92 -8.96 9.88
N ALA A 45 8.82 -8.40 8.67
CA ALA A 45 9.19 -7.02 8.40
C ALA A 45 8.22 -5.99 9.00
N GLN A 46 6.99 -6.40 9.33
CA GLN A 46 5.94 -5.50 9.83
C GLN A 46 5.61 -5.70 11.31
N LYS A 47 6.33 -6.56 12.04
CA LYS A 47 6.06 -6.82 13.46
C LYS A 47 7.08 -6.17 14.39
N GLY A 48 6.68 -5.99 15.65
CA GLY A 48 7.55 -5.48 16.71
C GLY A 48 8.17 -4.13 16.36
N GLU A 49 9.47 -3.98 16.62
CA GLU A 49 10.23 -2.75 16.40
C GLU A 49 10.36 -2.34 14.93
N ASN A 50 10.23 -3.29 14.01
CA ASN A 50 10.27 -3.03 12.57
C ASN A 50 9.00 -2.35 12.05
N HIS A 51 7.91 -2.39 12.83
CA HIS A 51 6.66 -1.80 12.41
C HIS A 51 6.79 -0.26 12.32
N PRO A 52 6.35 0.40 11.24
CA PRO A 52 6.51 1.85 11.06
C PRO A 52 5.86 2.73 12.14
N LEU A 53 4.95 2.14 12.91
CA LEU A 53 4.26 2.79 14.02
C LEU A 53 4.75 2.34 15.40
N TYR A 54 5.78 1.50 15.48
CA TYR A 54 6.37 1.12 16.75
C TYR A 54 6.85 2.36 17.51
N GLY A 55 6.54 2.43 18.81
CA GLY A 55 6.82 3.59 19.67
C GLY A 55 6.02 4.87 19.37
N LYS A 56 5.15 4.90 18.34
CA LYS A 56 4.37 6.11 17.99
C LYS A 56 2.99 6.11 18.65
N HIS A 57 2.82 6.98 19.63
CA HIS A 57 1.51 7.25 20.22
C HIS A 57 0.61 8.02 19.23
N ARG A 58 -0.66 7.58 19.10
CA ARG A 58 -1.70 8.31 18.36
C ARG A 58 -2.16 9.53 19.17
N SER A 59 -2.56 10.61 18.49
CA SER A 59 -3.24 11.73 19.15
C SER A 59 -4.61 11.31 19.68
N GLU A 60 -5.09 11.98 20.72
CA GLU A 60 -6.41 11.72 21.31
C GLU A 60 -7.54 11.87 20.29
N GLU A 61 -7.44 12.86 19.41
CA GLU A 61 -8.39 13.05 18.29
C GLU A 61 -8.43 11.82 17.36
N THR A 62 -7.27 11.24 17.05
CA THR A 62 -7.18 10.05 16.20
C THR A 62 -7.79 8.83 16.92
N LYS A 63 -7.55 8.70 18.23
CA LYS A 63 -8.13 7.60 19.03
C LYS A 63 -9.66 7.68 19.08
N ARG A 64 -10.23 8.88 19.26
CA ARG A 64 -11.69 9.10 19.24
C ARG A 64 -12.30 8.69 17.90
N LYS A 65 -11.73 9.18 16.79
CA LYS A 65 -12.19 8.84 15.44
C LYS A 65 -12.18 7.34 15.14
N ILE A 66 -11.21 6.59 15.68
CA ILE A 66 -11.15 5.13 15.54
C ILE A 66 -12.19 4.43 16.44
N ALA A 67 -12.44 4.96 17.64
CA ALA A 67 -13.42 4.41 18.57
C ALA A 67 -14.88 4.66 18.14
N GLU A 68 -15.12 5.71 17.36
CA GLU A 68 -16.45 6.12 16.86
C GLU A 68 -16.83 5.49 15.51
N GLY A 69 -15.90 4.80 14.84
CA GLY A 69 -16.11 4.16 13.53
C GLY A 69 -16.34 2.66 13.63
#